data_AF-A0A9D1FAS8-F1
#
_entry.id   AF-A0A9D1FAS8-F1
#
_cell.length_a   1.000
_cell.length_b   1.000
_cell.length_c   1.000
_cell.angle_alpha   90.00
_cell.angle_beta   90.00
_cell.angle_gamma   90.00
#
_symmetry.space_group_name_H-M   'P 1'
#
loop_
_entity.id
_entity.type
_entity.pdbx_description
1 polymer ?
#
loop_
_entity_poly.entity_id
_entity_poly.type
_entity_poly.pdbx_seq_one_letter_code
_entity_poly.pdbx_strand_id
1 'polypeptide(L)'
;MRYQLSKISTASGEDIVAKQNQKAIDLAKAKHHMATMQLADKKKELVDYQNEGIKVIRGQSKFDMDFLNELVNKVKTEIQELEATVKAAREELDAHIANADVERKEYEKIKTWADLYDGCTFAAKKMIISQFIKSVYVYRDYTLEIEFNVSFEEFQTMETECRDQGANEQPLVYITA
;
A
#
# COMPACT_ATOMS: atom_id res chain seq x y z
N MET A 1 7.53 16.35 28.48
CA MET A 1 6.28 15.95 27.79
C MET A 1 6.37 16.13 26.26
N ARG A 2 6.74 17.30 25.70
CA ARG A 2 6.89 17.50 24.23
C ARG A 2 7.87 16.55 23.52
N TYR A 3 9.03 16.25 24.11
CA TYR A 3 10.04 15.35 23.52
C TYR A 3 9.62 13.87 23.44
N GLN A 4 8.74 13.43 24.35
CA GLN A 4 8.20 12.06 24.35
C GLN A 4 7.04 11.94 23.36
N LEU A 5 6.23 12.99 23.24
CA LEU A 5 5.09 13.04 22.31
C LEU A 5 5.55 13.12 20.84
N SER A 6 6.64 13.82 20.53
CA SER A 6 7.20 13.82 19.16
C SER A 6 7.80 12.47 18.77
N LYS A 7 8.31 11.70 19.74
CA LYS A 7 8.81 10.33 19.51
C LYS A 7 7.68 9.32 19.30
N ILE A 8 6.51 9.55 19.89
CA ILE A 8 5.36 8.64 19.83
C ILE A 8 4.43 8.99 18.67
N SER A 9 4.31 10.26 18.25
CA SER A 9 3.33 10.66 17.23
C SER A 9 3.77 10.34 15.79
N THR A 10 5.04 10.52 15.44
CA THR A 10 5.49 10.45 14.04
C THR A 10 6.09 9.09 13.71
N ALA A 11 6.93 8.55 14.60
CA ALA A 11 7.48 7.20 14.43
C ALA A 11 6.40 6.12 14.58
N SER A 12 5.44 6.28 15.51
CA SER A 12 4.40 5.27 15.69
C SER A 12 3.40 5.22 14.53
N GLY A 13 3.07 6.35 13.89
CA GLY A 13 2.14 6.36 12.76
C GLY A 13 2.73 5.70 11.52
N GLU A 14 3.96 6.09 11.15
CA GLU A 14 4.72 5.50 10.05
C GLU A 14 4.96 4.00 10.28
N ASP A 15 5.43 3.63 11.48
CA ASP A 15 5.69 2.23 11.81
C ASP A 15 4.41 1.39 11.81
N ILE A 16 3.26 1.94 12.21
CA ILE A 16 1.98 1.21 12.19
C ILE A 16 1.49 1.01 10.76
N VAL A 17 1.47 2.06 9.94
CA VAL A 17 1.01 2.00 8.54
C VAL A 17 1.95 1.12 7.71
N ALA A 18 3.28 1.32 7.84
CA ALA A 18 4.27 0.51 7.15
C ALA A 18 4.18 -0.97 7.57
N LYS A 19 3.99 -1.26 8.87
CA LYS A 19 3.83 -2.65 9.35
C LYS A 19 2.52 -3.27 8.89
N GLN A 20 1.44 -2.49 8.78
CA GLN A 20 0.16 -2.97 8.26
C GLN A 20 0.25 -3.26 6.77
N ASN A 21 0.86 -2.37 5.98
CA ASN A 21 1.09 -2.56 4.56
C ASN A 21 2.02 -3.74 4.28
N GLN A 22 3.10 -3.87 5.05
CA GLN A 22 4.01 -5.00 4.95
C GLN A 22 3.28 -6.33 5.20
N LYS A 23 2.43 -6.40 6.24
CA LYS A 23 1.61 -7.59 6.49
C LYS A 23 0.64 -7.90 5.35
N ALA A 24 0.02 -6.89 4.76
CA ALA A 24 -0.89 -7.06 3.63
C ALA A 24 -0.14 -7.59 2.38
N ILE A 25 1.04 -7.03 2.10
CA ILE A 25 1.93 -7.48 1.02
C ILE A 25 2.40 -8.92 1.27
N ASP A 26 2.80 -9.27 2.49
CA ASP A 26 3.27 -10.61 2.82
C ASP A 26 2.14 -11.65 2.69
N LEU A 27 0.93 -11.30 3.11
CA LEU A 27 -0.26 -12.14 2.92
C LEU A 27 -0.58 -12.33 1.43
N ALA A 28 -0.55 -11.25 0.63
CA ALA A 28 -0.78 -11.30 -0.81
C ALA A 28 0.29 -12.14 -1.52
N LYS A 29 1.57 -12.01 -1.14
CA LYS A 29 2.68 -12.84 -1.62
C LYS A 29 2.47 -14.31 -1.30
N ALA A 30 2.07 -14.62 -0.06
CA ALA A 30 1.81 -16.00 0.36
C ALA A 30 0.66 -16.62 -0.45
N LYS A 31 -0.44 -15.88 -0.65
CA LYS A 31 -1.57 -16.31 -1.50
C LYS A 31 -1.13 -16.58 -2.95
N HIS A 32 -0.42 -15.64 -3.56
CA HIS A 32 0.10 -15.80 -4.92
C HIS A 32 1.03 -17.02 -5.03
N HIS A 33 1.92 -17.21 -4.05
CA HIS A 33 2.83 -18.36 -4.01
C HIS A 33 2.08 -19.68 -3.90
N MET A 34 1.11 -19.80 -2.99
CA MET A 34 0.28 -21.00 -2.85
C MET A 34 -0.48 -21.34 -4.13
N ALA A 35 -1.12 -20.34 -4.76
CA ALA A 35 -1.83 -20.54 -6.02
C ALA A 35 -0.88 -20.99 -7.15
N THR A 36 0.34 -20.45 -7.19
CA THR A 36 1.38 -20.83 -8.15
C THR A 36 1.84 -22.28 -7.94
N MET A 37 2.00 -22.71 -6.69
CA MET A 37 2.34 -24.10 -6.36
C MET A 37 1.24 -25.07 -6.79
N GLN A 38 -0.02 -24.76 -6.47
CA GLN A 38 -1.16 -25.60 -6.88
C GLN A 38 -1.25 -25.75 -8.40
N LEU A 39 -1.01 -24.67 -9.14
CA LEU A 39 -0.95 -24.70 -10.59
C LEU A 39 0.20 -25.57 -11.12
N ALA A 40 1.38 -25.51 -10.48
CA ALA A 40 2.52 -26.34 -10.86
C ALA A 40 2.24 -27.84 -10.63
N ASP A 41 1.63 -28.17 -9.49
CA ASP A 41 1.22 -29.55 -9.17
C ASP A 41 0.19 -30.07 -10.18
N LYS A 42 -0.82 -29.27 -10.52
CA LYS A 42 -1.84 -29.63 -11.52
C LYS A 42 -1.27 -29.79 -12.93
N LYS A 43 -0.29 -28.96 -13.32
CA LYS A 43 0.44 -29.13 -14.59
C LYS A 43 1.24 -30.42 -14.61
N LYS A 44 1.80 -30.84 -13.48
CA LYS A 44 2.50 -32.13 -13.35
C LYS A 44 1.52 -33.29 -13.47
N GLU A 45 0.37 -33.25 -12.80
CA GLU A 45 -0.69 -34.26 -12.93
C GLU A 45 -1.13 -34.42 -14.40
N LEU A 46 -1.27 -33.31 -15.14
CA LEU A 46 -1.60 -33.36 -16.58
C LEU A 46 -0.55 -34.13 -17.39
N VAL A 47 0.74 -33.95 -17.11
CA VAL A 47 1.82 -34.67 -17.78
C VAL A 47 1.78 -36.17 -17.44
N ASP A 48 1.49 -36.51 -16.18
CA ASP A 48 1.34 -37.90 -15.76
C ASP A 48 0.17 -38.59 -16.48
N TYR A 49 -0.96 -37.89 -16.67
CA TYR A 49 -2.09 -38.41 -17.46
C TYR A 49 -1.77 -38.54 -18.95
N GLN A 50 -1.02 -37.62 -19.53
CA GLN A 50 -0.53 -37.75 -20.92
C GLN A 50 0.38 -38.97 -21.09
N ASN A 51 1.26 -39.23 -20.12
CA ASN A 51 2.13 -40.40 -20.11
C ASN A 51 1.33 -41.70 -19.99
N GLU A 52 0.26 -41.71 -19.18
CA GLU A 52 -0.64 -42.85 -19.07
C GLU A 52 -1.42 -43.09 -20.37
N GLY A 53 -1.80 -42.02 -21.09
CA GLY A 53 -2.41 -42.12 -22.42
C GLY A 53 -1.53 -42.87 -23.44
N ILE A 54 -0.21 -42.65 -23.41
CA ILE A 54 0.74 -43.40 -24.24
C ILE A 54 0.71 -44.90 -23.88
N LYS A 55 0.54 -45.25 -22.60
CA LYS A 55 0.44 -46.65 -22.16
C LYS A 55 -0.89 -47.29 -22.57
N VAL A 56 -2.00 -46.55 -22.59
CA VAL A 56 -3.29 -47.04 -23.13
C VAL A 56 -3.15 -47.39 -24.60
N ILE A 57 -2.54 -46.51 -25.42
CA ILE A 57 -2.30 -46.75 -26.85
C ILE A 57 -1.47 -48.03 -27.07
N ARG A 58 -0.54 -48.32 -26.16
CA ARG A 58 0.31 -49.52 -26.19
C ARG A 58 -0.36 -50.77 -25.61
N GLY A 59 -1.58 -50.68 -25.10
CA GLY A 59 -2.29 -51.78 -24.43
C GLY A 59 -1.67 -52.20 -23.10
N GLN A 60 -0.85 -51.34 -22.49
CA GLN A 60 -0.14 -51.60 -21.24
C GLN A 60 -0.86 -51.04 -20.01
N SER A 61 -1.93 -50.26 -20.22
CA SER A 61 -2.72 -49.64 -19.16
C SER A 61 -4.04 -50.37 -18.94
N LYS A 62 -4.58 -50.24 -17.73
CA LYS A 62 -5.91 -50.75 -17.34
C LYS A 62 -7.03 -49.71 -17.55
N PHE A 63 -6.66 -48.47 -17.87
CA PHE A 63 -7.62 -47.39 -18.14
C PHE A 63 -8.03 -47.40 -19.60
N ASP A 64 -9.29 -47.06 -19.86
CA ASP A 64 -9.77 -46.83 -21.22
C ASP A 64 -9.41 -45.41 -21.71
N MET A 65 -9.52 -45.20 -23.02
CA MET A 65 -9.16 -43.94 -23.67
C MET A 65 -10.16 -42.82 -23.34
N ASP A 66 -11.43 -43.15 -23.15
CA ASP A 66 -12.51 -42.17 -22.95
C ASP A 66 -12.41 -41.56 -21.54
N PHE A 67 -12.15 -42.39 -20.53
CA PHE A 67 -11.90 -42.00 -19.14
C PHE A 67 -10.66 -41.11 -19.01
N LEU A 68 -9.56 -41.43 -19.71
CA LEU A 68 -8.38 -40.56 -19.71
C LEU A 68 -8.64 -39.22 -20.41
N ASN A 69 -9.40 -39.21 -21.51
CA ASN A 69 -9.77 -37.96 -22.17
C ASN A 69 -10.64 -37.07 -21.27
N GLU A 70 -11.59 -37.65 -20.53
CA GLU A 70 -12.39 -36.93 -19.54
C GLU A 70 -11.49 -36.32 -18.45
N LEU A 71 -10.57 -37.12 -17.89
CA LEU A 71 -9.65 -36.68 -16.85
C LEU A 71 -8.72 -35.55 -17.31
N VAL A 72 -8.15 -35.69 -18.52
CA VAL A 72 -7.29 -34.66 -19.15
C VAL A 72 -8.07 -33.38 -19.39
N ASN A 73 -9.31 -33.47 -19.86
CA ASN A 73 -10.15 -32.29 -20.08
C ASN A 73 -10.48 -31.59 -18.77
N LYS A 74 -10.86 -32.35 -17.73
CA LYS A 74 -11.12 -31.81 -16.38
C LYS A 74 -9.90 -31.11 -15.78
N VAL A 75 -8.73 -31.72 -15.90
CA VAL A 75 -7.48 -31.13 -15.38
C VAL A 75 -7.09 -29.89 -16.19
N LYS A 76 -7.31 -29.88 -17.50
CA LYS A 76 -7.09 -28.68 -18.33
C LYS A 76 -8.02 -27.54 -17.92
N THR A 77 -9.29 -27.80 -17.64
CA THR A 77 -10.21 -26.76 -17.14
C THR A 77 -9.79 -26.26 -15.77
N GLU A 78 -9.41 -27.16 -14.84
CA GLU A 78 -8.87 -26.78 -13.52
C GLU A 78 -7.59 -25.94 -13.64
N ILE A 79 -6.70 -26.25 -14.58
CA ILE A 79 -5.49 -25.45 -14.85
C ILE A 79 -5.85 -24.06 -15.34
N GLN A 80 -6.83 -23.92 -16.24
CA GLN A 80 -7.27 -22.61 -16.74
C GLN A 80 -7.86 -21.74 -15.63
N GLU A 81 -8.67 -22.32 -14.75
CA GLU A 81 -9.22 -21.63 -13.58
C GLU A 81 -8.13 -21.21 -12.58
N LEU A 82 -7.16 -22.09 -12.33
CA LEU A 82 -6.00 -21.77 -11.48
C LEU A 82 -5.09 -20.71 -12.11
N GLU A 83 -4.90 -20.71 -13.43
CA GLU A 83 -4.16 -19.67 -14.15
C GLU A 83 -4.81 -18.30 -13.99
N ALA A 84 -6.14 -18.23 -14.12
CA ALA A 84 -6.89 -17.01 -13.86
C ALA A 84 -6.76 -16.55 -12.40
N THR A 85 -6.81 -17.50 -11.45
CA THR A 85 -6.65 -17.21 -10.01
C THR A 85 -5.26 -16.68 -9.68
N VAL A 86 -4.20 -17.29 -10.24
CA VAL A 86 -2.81 -16.82 -10.08
C VAL A 86 -2.64 -15.42 -10.66
N LYS A 87 -3.23 -15.15 -11.83
CA LYS A 87 -3.19 -13.83 -12.45
C LYS A 87 -3.87 -12.78 -11.56
N ALA A 88 -5.07 -13.05 -11.06
CA ALA A 88 -5.79 -12.15 -10.17
C ALA A 88 -5.02 -11.90 -8.85
N ALA A 89 -4.46 -12.95 -8.24
CA ALA A 89 -3.66 -12.82 -7.01
C ALA A 89 -2.37 -12.02 -7.24
N ARG A 90 -1.77 -12.08 -8.44
CA ARG A 90 -0.63 -11.26 -8.82
C ARG A 90 -1.01 -9.79 -8.98
N GLU A 91 -2.12 -9.51 -9.65
CA GLU A 91 -2.63 -8.14 -9.81
C GLU A 91 -2.96 -7.50 -8.46
N GLU A 92 -3.56 -8.25 -7.52
CA GLU A 92 -3.81 -7.81 -6.15
C GLU A 92 -2.49 -7.49 -5.41
N LEU A 93 -1.48 -8.33 -5.55
CA LEU A 93 -0.15 -8.10 -4.98
C LEU A 93 0.50 -6.83 -5.54
N ASP A 94 0.49 -6.67 -6.86
CA ASP A 94 1.09 -5.50 -7.53
C ASP A 94 0.36 -4.20 -7.10
N ALA A 95 -0.96 -4.25 -6.95
CA ALA A 95 -1.75 -3.13 -6.43
C ALA A 95 -1.38 -2.78 -4.97
N HIS A 96 -1.21 -3.78 -4.09
CA HIS A 96 -0.80 -3.54 -2.72
C HIS A 96 0.61 -2.93 -2.62
N ILE A 97 1.54 -3.37 -3.47
CA ILE A 97 2.89 -2.79 -3.53
C ILE A 97 2.84 -1.34 -4.01
N ALA A 98 2.10 -1.07 -5.09
CA ALA A 98 1.97 0.27 -5.65
C ALA A 98 1.34 1.25 -4.64
N ASN A 99 0.28 0.83 -3.95
CA ASN A 99 -0.38 1.66 -2.94
C ASN A 99 0.53 1.93 -1.74
N ALA A 100 1.26 0.92 -1.25
CA ALA A 100 2.22 1.09 -0.17
C ALA A 100 3.36 2.06 -0.54
N ASP A 101 3.83 2.01 -1.79
CA ASP A 101 4.86 2.93 -2.30
C ASP A 101 4.33 4.37 -2.41
N VAL A 102 3.07 4.56 -2.80
CA VAL A 102 2.42 5.88 -2.83
C VAL A 102 2.32 6.43 -1.41
N GLU A 103 1.74 5.69 -0.48
CA GLU A 103 1.60 6.13 0.92
C GLU A 103 2.95 6.48 1.54
N ARG A 104 3.97 5.64 1.32
CA ARG A 104 5.32 5.91 1.80
C ARG A 104 5.88 7.22 1.25
N LYS A 105 5.73 7.48 -0.06
CA LYS A 105 6.17 8.74 -0.69
C LYS A 105 5.41 9.94 -0.12
N GLU A 106 4.12 9.81 0.15
CA GLU A 106 3.33 10.87 0.79
C GLU A 106 3.83 11.17 2.21
N TYR A 107 4.16 10.14 3.00
CA TYR A 107 4.77 10.32 4.32
C TYR A 107 6.17 10.96 4.27
N GLU A 108 7.05 10.51 3.36
CA GLU A 108 8.38 11.10 3.17
C GLU A 108 8.31 12.58 2.75
N LYS A 109 7.31 12.94 1.94
CA LYS A 109 7.03 14.34 1.61
C LYS A 109 6.58 15.12 2.84
N ILE A 110 5.59 14.65 3.62
CA ILE A 110 5.14 15.34 4.85
C ILE A 110 6.30 15.59 5.81
N LYS A 111 7.23 14.63 5.94
CA LYS A 111 8.44 14.80 6.76
C LYS A 111 9.33 15.92 6.23
N THR A 112 9.55 15.95 4.92
CA THR A 112 10.27 17.03 4.24
C THR A 112 9.57 18.38 4.46
N TRP A 113 8.24 18.41 4.58
CA TRP A 113 7.48 19.64 4.79
C TRP A 113 7.57 20.16 6.23
N ALA A 114 7.64 19.26 7.22
CA ALA A 114 7.94 19.66 8.59
C ALA A 114 9.33 20.31 8.67
N ASP A 115 10.31 19.73 7.97
CA ASP A 115 11.66 20.26 7.89
C ASP A 115 11.71 21.63 7.15
N LEU A 116 10.95 21.77 6.04
CA LEU A 116 10.82 23.04 5.31
C LEU A 116 10.10 24.10 6.14
N TYR A 117 8.99 23.76 6.79
CA TYR A 117 8.26 24.67 7.67
C TYR A 117 9.14 25.21 8.79
N ASP A 118 10.04 24.40 9.35
CA ASP A 118 10.98 24.84 10.39
C ASP A 118 11.99 25.88 9.86
N GLY A 119 12.47 25.71 8.62
CA GLY A 119 13.40 26.63 7.95
C GLY A 119 12.76 27.85 7.26
N CYS A 120 11.43 27.85 7.06
CA CYS A 120 10.72 28.92 6.37
C CYS A 120 10.59 30.22 7.19
N THR A 121 10.41 31.34 6.48
CA THR A 121 10.18 32.66 7.09
C THR A 121 8.82 32.69 7.81
N PHE A 122 8.64 33.60 8.78
CA PHE A 122 7.37 33.70 9.52
C PHE A 122 6.17 33.96 8.59
N ALA A 123 6.38 34.75 7.53
CA ALA A 123 5.37 35.01 6.51
C ALA A 123 5.00 33.73 5.75
N ALA A 124 5.99 32.94 5.33
CA ALA A 124 5.77 31.66 4.65
C ALA A 124 5.08 30.64 5.56
N LYS A 125 5.48 30.55 6.83
CA LYS A 125 4.81 29.69 7.82
C LYS A 125 3.33 30.04 7.98
N LYS A 126 3.02 31.35 8.06
CA LYS A 126 1.64 31.85 8.17
C LYS A 126 0.82 31.57 6.91
N MET A 127 1.42 31.74 5.73
CA MET A 127 0.80 31.44 4.44
C MET A 127 0.46 29.94 4.33
N ILE A 128 1.42 29.08 4.64
CA ILE A 128 1.24 27.62 4.68
C ILE A 128 0.08 27.27 5.61
N ILE A 129 0.12 27.71 6.88
CA ILE A 129 -0.94 27.41 7.86
C ILE A 129 -2.31 27.90 7.39
N SER A 130 -2.40 29.06 6.74
CA SER A 130 -3.68 29.61 6.25
C SER A 130 -4.33 28.78 5.14
N GLN A 131 -3.55 27.99 4.40
CA GLN A 131 -4.07 27.06 3.40
C GLN A 131 -4.51 25.73 4.05
N PHE A 132 -3.85 25.34 5.14
CA PHE A 132 -4.09 24.07 5.84
C PHE A 132 -5.28 24.13 6.82
N ILE A 133 -5.48 25.26 7.48
CA ILE A 133 -6.51 25.43 8.51
C ILE A 133 -7.69 26.16 7.90
N LYS A 134 -8.83 25.48 7.82
CA LYS A 134 -10.09 26.04 7.35
C LYS A 134 -10.73 26.93 8.42
N SER A 135 -10.80 26.44 9.65
CA SER A 135 -11.39 27.18 10.76
C SER A 135 -10.78 26.77 12.10
N VAL A 136 -10.77 27.69 13.06
CA VAL A 136 -10.37 27.43 14.45
C VAL A 136 -11.49 27.93 15.35
N TYR A 137 -12.11 27.02 16.09
CA TYR A 137 -13.11 27.32 17.10
C TYR A 137 -12.45 27.40 18.46
N VAL A 138 -12.71 28.52 19.16
CA VAL A 138 -12.21 28.76 20.51
C VAL A 138 -13.40 28.82 21.46
N TYR A 139 -13.48 27.86 22.37
CA TYR A 139 -14.55 27.77 23.36
C TYR A 139 -14.19 28.55 24.63
N ARG A 140 -15.19 28.83 25.48
CA ARG A 140 -15.04 29.67 26.70
C ARG A 140 -14.13 29.06 27.76
N ASP A 141 -13.94 27.75 27.72
CA ASP A 141 -13.02 26.97 28.54
C ASP A 141 -11.60 26.91 27.93
N TYR A 142 -11.34 27.70 26.88
CA TYR A 142 -10.11 27.69 26.08
C TYR A 142 -9.86 26.38 25.32
N THR A 143 -10.88 25.54 25.17
CA THR A 143 -10.80 24.38 24.27
C THR A 143 -10.69 24.87 22.82
N LEU A 144 -9.74 24.29 22.07
CA LEU A 144 -9.50 24.60 20.66
C LEU A 144 -9.98 23.43 19.80
N GLU A 145 -10.81 23.72 18.82
CA GLU A 145 -11.18 22.77 17.78
C GLU A 145 -10.72 23.33 16.43
N ILE A 146 -9.89 22.57 15.73
CA ILE A 146 -9.23 23.01 14.48
C ILE A 146 -9.81 22.17 13.34
N GLU A 147 -10.46 22.83 12.39
CA GLU A 147 -10.93 22.22 11.15
C GLU A 147 -9.87 22.42 10.07
N PHE A 148 -9.37 21.33 9.51
CA PHE A 148 -8.37 21.34 8.45
C PHE A 148 -9.02 21.33 7.05
N ASN A 149 -8.39 21.98 6.07
CA ASN A 149 -8.93 22.18 4.72
C ASN A 149 -8.45 21.16 3.67
N VAL A 150 -7.63 20.17 4.02
CA VAL A 150 -6.64 19.63 3.06
C VAL A 150 -7.17 18.53 2.11
N SER A 151 -6.97 18.76 0.80
CA SER A 151 -6.40 17.78 -0.14
C SER A 151 -4.98 18.26 -0.56
N PHE A 152 -4.06 17.32 -0.81
CA PHE A 152 -2.60 17.54 -0.85
C PHE A 152 -2.05 18.25 -2.12
N GLU A 153 -2.86 18.35 -3.17
CA GLU A 153 -2.39 18.74 -4.52
C GLU A 153 -2.15 20.25 -4.70
N GLU A 154 -2.91 21.12 -4.01
CA GLU A 154 -2.86 22.58 -4.19
C GLU A 154 -1.58 23.23 -3.65
N PHE A 155 -0.82 22.51 -2.83
CA PHE A 155 0.37 23.04 -2.17
C PHE A 155 1.63 23.00 -3.04
N GLN A 156 1.72 22.08 -4.01
CA GLN A 156 2.92 21.92 -4.86
C GLN A 156 3.22 23.19 -5.67
N THR A 157 2.22 24.03 -5.92
CA THR A 157 2.37 25.26 -6.70
C THR A 157 3.08 26.38 -5.92
N MET A 158 3.18 26.28 -4.59
CA MET A 158 3.64 27.37 -3.71
C MET A 158 5.14 27.33 -3.35
N GLU A 159 5.86 26.26 -3.68
CA GLU A 159 7.30 26.09 -3.38
C GLU A 159 8.21 27.14 -4.05
N THR A 160 7.72 27.84 -5.07
CA THR A 160 8.55 28.69 -5.95
C THR A 160 8.81 30.11 -5.41
N GLU A 161 8.14 30.55 -4.34
CA GLU A 161 8.13 31.98 -3.96
C GLU A 161 8.81 32.31 -2.62
N CYS A 162 9.18 31.33 -1.79
CA CYS A 162 9.61 31.59 -0.40
C CYS A 162 11.13 31.78 -0.19
N ARG A 163 11.91 32.13 -1.22
CA ARG A 163 13.37 32.24 -1.07
C ARG A 163 13.89 33.57 -0.52
N ASP A 164 13.06 34.60 -0.42
CA ASP A 164 13.48 35.90 0.09
C ASP A 164 12.56 36.40 1.20
N GLN A 165 13.11 36.53 2.42
CA GLN A 165 13.01 37.68 3.33
C GLN A 165 13.06 37.29 4.82
N GLY A 166 14.05 37.85 5.51
CA GLY A 166 14.47 37.47 6.86
C GLY A 166 13.56 37.89 8.01
N ALA A 167 13.80 37.17 9.11
CA ALA A 167 13.59 37.42 10.54
C ALA A 167 12.41 38.31 10.99
N ASN A 168 11.46 37.70 11.72
CA ASN A 168 11.01 38.29 12.99
C ASN A 168 10.32 37.29 13.96
N GLU A 169 10.36 37.67 15.23
CA GLU A 169 10.17 36.92 16.49
C GLU A 169 8.85 36.12 16.67
N GLN A 170 8.93 34.99 17.39
CA GLN A 170 7.83 34.05 17.64
C GLN A 170 7.14 34.28 19.01
N PRO A 171 5.80 34.30 19.09
CA PRO A 171 5.08 34.06 20.34
C PRO A 171 4.87 32.54 20.56
N LEU A 172 4.91 32.13 21.83
CA LEU A 172 4.76 30.74 22.28
C LEU A 172 3.30 30.27 22.24
N VAL A 173 3.03 29.24 21.44
CA VAL A 173 1.73 28.54 21.40
C VAL A 173 1.91 27.13 21.98
N TYR A 174 0.99 26.71 22.85
CA TYR A 174 0.93 25.36 23.41
C TYR A 174 -0.34 24.65 22.91
N ILE A 175 -0.16 23.45 22.36
CA ILE A 175 -1.22 22.54 21.91
C ILE A 175 -1.32 21.44 22.98
N THR A 176 -2.55 21.16 23.45
CA THR A 176 -2.87 20.04 24.33
C THR A 176 -3.83 19.11 23.58
N ALA A 177 -3.58 17.80 23.72
CA ALA A 177 -4.19 16.71 22.97
C ALA A 177 -5.68 16.49 23.29
#